data_AF-H0ESA8-F1
#
_entry.id   AF-H0ESA8-F1
#
_cell.length_a   1.000
_cell.length_b   1.000
_cell.length_c   1.000
_cell.angle_alpha   90.00
_cell.angle_beta   90.00
_cell.angle_gamma   90.00
#
_symmetry.space_group_name_H-M   'P 1'
#
loop_
_entity.id
_entity.type
_entity.pdbx_description
1 polymer ?
#
loop_
_entity_poly.entity_id
_entity_poly.type
_entity_poly.pdbx_seq_one_letter_code
_entity_poly.pdbx_strand_id
1 'polypeptide(L)'
;MGREEQAEEREVLDSIFPDEIQEAVQENIGMQMIFTLHSTLKENAEQIIGERQEAARNVQEQKLLAIEAEENKKFHGTPVTVETFGPWRDQFMREMEEEKMKAEEDEAAAEKKRNRGKEAVVLLTGRQLWERGLAGKVEEEEDDDEDERKAVMEGVEKMKV
;
A
#
# COMPACT_ATOMS: atom_id res chain seq x y z
N MET A 1 -8.09 -56.28 14.39
CA MET A 1 -8.79 -55.40 13.46
C MET A 1 -10.02 -54.85 14.15
N GLY A 2 -10.07 -53.53 14.33
CA GLY A 2 -11.25 -52.85 14.86
C GLY A 2 -12.37 -52.87 13.83
N ARG A 3 -13.64 -52.80 14.27
CA ARG A 3 -14.78 -52.75 13.34
C ARG A 3 -14.77 -51.51 12.44
N GLU A 4 -14.16 -50.42 12.90
CA GLU A 4 -13.99 -49.18 12.13
C GLU A 4 -12.94 -49.35 11.03
N GLU A 5 -11.77 -49.93 11.35
CA GLU A 5 -10.72 -50.27 10.38
C GLU A 5 -11.23 -51.20 9.26
N GLN A 6 -12.07 -52.18 9.60
CA GLN A 6 -12.73 -53.05 8.61
C GLN A 6 -13.78 -52.35 7.76
N ALA A 7 -14.42 -51.32 8.30
CA ALA A 7 -15.39 -50.51 7.56
C ALA A 7 -14.66 -49.61 6.56
N GLU A 8 -13.54 -48.99 6.96
CA GLU A 8 -12.68 -48.20 6.08
C GLU A 8 -12.05 -49.08 4.98
N GLU A 9 -11.56 -50.28 5.31
CA GLU A 9 -11.04 -51.21 4.30
C GLU A 9 -12.13 -51.65 3.30
N ARG A 10 -13.37 -51.86 3.77
CA ARG A 10 -14.51 -52.19 2.90
C ARG A 10 -14.90 -51.03 2.01
N GLU A 11 -14.94 -49.81 2.54
CA GLU A 11 -15.26 -48.61 1.77
C GLU A 11 -14.18 -48.35 0.70
N VAL A 12 -12.91 -48.57 1.04
CA VAL A 12 -11.80 -48.52 0.08
C VAL A 12 -11.95 -49.62 -0.97
N LEU A 13 -12.34 -50.84 -0.59
CA LEU A 13 -12.55 -51.94 -1.54
C LEU A 13 -13.73 -51.71 -2.48
N ASP A 14 -14.87 -51.20 -1.98
CA ASP A 14 -16.01 -50.82 -2.82
C ASP A 14 -15.66 -49.64 -3.74
N SER A 15 -14.82 -48.71 -3.28
CA SER A 15 -14.23 -47.66 -4.13
C SER A 15 -13.35 -48.22 -5.25
N ILE A 16 -12.66 -49.35 -5.02
CA ILE A 16 -11.77 -49.99 -6.00
C ILE A 16 -12.55 -50.88 -6.97
N PHE A 17 -13.70 -51.41 -6.56
CA PHE A 17 -14.61 -52.21 -7.39
C PHE A 17 -15.88 -51.42 -7.70
N PRO A 18 -15.83 -50.48 -8.67
CA PRO A 18 -16.99 -49.69 -9.04
C PRO A 18 -18.08 -50.54 -9.70
N ASP A 19 -19.33 -50.10 -9.52
CA ASP A 19 -20.53 -50.66 -10.15
C ASP A 19 -20.37 -50.82 -11.67
N GLU A 20 -19.55 -49.98 -12.30
CA GLU A 20 -19.19 -49.99 -13.73
C GLU A 20 -18.52 -51.31 -14.16
N ILE A 21 -17.70 -51.93 -13.31
CA ILE A 21 -17.12 -53.24 -13.62
C ILE A 21 -18.22 -54.30 -13.61
N GLN A 22 -19.18 -54.17 -12.70
CA GLN A 22 -20.30 -55.11 -12.57
C GLN A 22 -21.27 -54.99 -13.76
N GLU A 23 -21.49 -53.77 -14.25
CA GLU A 23 -22.20 -53.49 -15.50
C GLU A 23 -21.44 -54.09 -16.70
N ALA A 24 -20.13 -53.84 -16.81
CA ALA A 24 -19.30 -54.39 -17.88
C ALA A 24 -19.29 -55.94 -17.89
N VAL A 25 -19.31 -56.58 -16.72
CA VAL A 25 -19.50 -58.04 -16.61
C VAL A 25 -20.84 -58.44 -17.20
N GLN A 26 -21.92 -57.76 -16.82
CA GLN A 26 -23.28 -58.12 -17.19
C GLN A 26 -23.56 -57.93 -18.70
N GLU A 27 -22.97 -56.89 -19.30
CA GLU A 27 -23.04 -56.63 -20.74
C GLU A 27 -22.25 -57.62 -21.58
N ASN A 28 -21.12 -58.12 -21.06
CA ASN A 28 -20.23 -59.02 -21.81
C ASN A 28 -20.46 -60.51 -21.47
N ILE A 29 -21.56 -60.85 -20.79
CA ILE A 29 -21.94 -62.25 -20.54
C ILE A 29 -22.11 -62.99 -21.87
N GLY A 30 -21.30 -64.03 -22.09
CA GLY A 30 -21.30 -64.82 -23.32
C GLY A 30 -20.30 -64.38 -24.38
N MET A 31 -19.54 -63.30 -24.15
CA MET A 31 -18.42 -62.84 -24.97
C MET A 31 -17.10 -62.88 -24.17
N GLN A 32 -15.94 -62.70 -24.81
CA GLN A 32 -14.68 -62.60 -24.07
C GLN A 32 -14.65 -61.32 -23.21
N MET A 33 -14.58 -61.48 -21.89
CA MET A 33 -14.66 -60.38 -20.91
C MET A 33 -13.30 -59.86 -20.41
N ILE A 34 -12.23 -60.64 -20.53
CA ILE A 34 -10.96 -60.39 -19.82
C ILE A 34 -10.36 -59.02 -20.15
N PHE A 35 -10.31 -58.66 -21.44
CA PHE A 35 -9.74 -57.38 -21.87
C PHE A 35 -10.59 -56.19 -21.40
N THR A 36 -11.91 -56.28 -21.54
CA THR A 36 -12.85 -55.23 -21.13
C THR A 36 -12.71 -54.96 -19.64
N LEU A 37 -12.76 -56.01 -18.81
CA LEU A 37 -12.63 -55.87 -17.35
C LEU A 37 -11.27 -55.29 -16.94
N HIS A 38 -10.19 -55.73 -17.58
CA HIS A 38 -8.86 -55.18 -17.32
C HIS A 38 -8.77 -53.69 -17.67
N SER A 39 -9.29 -53.29 -18.84
CA SER A 39 -9.25 -51.90 -19.29
C SER A 39 -10.09 -51.00 -18.38
N THR A 40 -11.33 -51.39 -18.06
CA THR A 40 -12.21 -50.64 -17.14
C THR A 40 -11.59 -50.52 -15.75
N LEU A 41 -11.05 -51.62 -15.19
CA LEU A 41 -10.36 -51.57 -13.89
C LEU A 41 -9.14 -50.64 -13.92
N LYS A 42 -8.36 -50.68 -15.00
CA LYS A 42 -7.17 -49.83 -15.16
C LYS A 42 -7.56 -48.36 -15.23
N GLU A 43 -8.54 -48.00 -16.06
CA GLU A 43 -9.02 -46.62 -16.21
C GLU A 43 -9.54 -46.06 -14.88
N ASN A 44 -10.33 -46.84 -14.16
CA ASN A 44 -10.87 -46.43 -12.85
C ASN A 44 -9.76 -46.28 -11.80
N ALA A 45 -8.77 -47.17 -11.79
CA ALA A 45 -7.61 -47.03 -10.90
C ALA A 45 -6.79 -45.77 -11.22
N GLU A 46 -6.58 -45.46 -12.50
CA GLU A 46 -5.91 -44.23 -12.93
C GLU A 46 -6.69 -42.98 -12.53
N GLN A 47 -8.03 -43.01 -12.66
CA GLN A 47 -8.90 -41.93 -12.23
C GLN A 47 -8.80 -41.66 -10.72
N ILE A 48 -8.91 -42.69 -9.87
CA ILE A 48 -8.82 -42.54 -8.40
C ILE A 48 -7.46 -41.93 -7.99
N ILE A 49 -6.38 -42.34 -8.66
CA ILE A 49 -5.04 -41.78 -8.41
C ILE A 49 -4.97 -40.32 -8.87
N GLY A 50 -5.52 -40.02 -10.05
CA GLY A 50 -5.59 -38.67 -10.60
C GLY A 50 -6.36 -37.70 -9.69
N GLU A 51 -7.55 -38.11 -9.23
CA GLU A 51 -8.39 -37.35 -8.31
C GLU A 51 -7.69 -37.08 -6.98
N ARG A 52 -6.99 -38.07 -6.41
CA ARG A 52 -6.20 -37.86 -5.18
C ARG A 52 -5.07 -36.85 -5.37
N GLN A 53 -4.38 -36.91 -6.51
CA GLN A 53 -3.32 -35.95 -6.83
C GLN A 53 -3.87 -34.55 -7.10
N GLU A 54 -5.01 -34.45 -7.78
CA GLU A 54 -5.70 -33.18 -8.01
C GLU A 54 -6.22 -32.58 -6.71
N ALA A 55 -6.87 -33.37 -5.85
CA ALA A 55 -7.30 -32.92 -4.52
C ALA A 55 -6.12 -32.39 -3.69
N ALA A 56 -4.99 -33.10 -3.69
CA ALA A 56 -3.78 -32.65 -3.01
C ALA A 56 -3.23 -31.33 -3.59
N ARG A 57 -3.23 -31.18 -4.92
CA ARG A 57 -2.82 -29.94 -5.60
C ARG A 57 -3.76 -28.79 -5.30
N ASN A 58 -5.08 -29.01 -5.36
CA ASN A 58 -6.09 -28.00 -5.09
C ASN A 58 -6.00 -27.48 -3.65
N VAL A 59 -5.71 -28.35 -2.67
CA VAL A 59 -5.47 -27.91 -1.28
C VAL A 59 -4.24 -27.00 -1.17
N GLN A 60 -3.18 -27.28 -1.94
CA GLN A 60 -1.98 -26.43 -1.96
C GLN A 60 -2.26 -25.10 -2.66
N GLU A 61 -2.94 -25.13 -3.82
CA GLU A 61 -3.31 -23.96 -4.58
C GLU A 61 -4.25 -23.04 -3.79
N GLN A 62 -5.25 -23.59 -3.10
CA GLN A 62 -6.14 -22.82 -2.23
C GLN A 62 -5.39 -22.12 -1.09
N LYS A 63 -4.35 -22.76 -0.52
CA LYS A 63 -3.51 -22.12 0.50
C LYS A 63 -2.70 -20.95 -0.08
N LEU A 64 -2.12 -21.14 -1.26
CA LEU A 64 -1.39 -20.08 -1.98
C LEU A 64 -2.32 -18.91 -2.31
N LEU A 65 -3.49 -19.17 -2.86
CA LEU A 65 -4.50 -18.15 -3.17
C LEU A 65 -4.99 -17.42 -1.92
N ALA A 66 -5.12 -18.11 -0.78
CA ALA A 66 -5.49 -17.47 0.49
C ALA A 66 -4.41 -16.51 0.99
N ILE A 67 -3.13 -16.87 0.83
CA ILE A 67 -1.99 -16.02 1.17
C ILE A 67 -1.94 -14.82 0.22
N GLU A 68 -2.06 -15.04 -1.09
CA GLU A 68 -2.09 -13.97 -2.09
C GLU A 68 -3.28 -13.02 -1.86
N ALA A 69 -4.45 -13.53 -1.47
CA ALA A 69 -5.60 -12.69 -1.10
C ALA A 69 -5.34 -11.86 0.16
N GLU A 70 -4.57 -12.36 1.13
CA GLU A 70 -4.19 -11.61 2.31
C GLU A 70 -3.16 -10.51 1.98
N GLU A 71 -2.23 -10.80 1.06
CA GLU A 71 -1.28 -9.82 0.53
C GLU A 71 -1.99 -8.75 -0.29
N ASN A 72 -2.92 -9.14 -1.17
CA ASN A 72 -3.72 -8.22 -1.98
C ASN A 72 -4.62 -7.32 -1.12
N LYS A 73 -5.16 -7.82 0.00
CA LYS A 73 -5.88 -6.98 0.99
C LYS A 73 -4.97 -5.92 1.62
N LYS A 74 -3.68 -6.21 1.83
CA LYS A 74 -2.69 -5.23 2.30
C LYS A 74 -2.25 -4.28 1.19
N PHE A 75 -2.35 -4.71 -0.07
CA PHE A 75 -1.93 -3.96 -1.25
C PHE A 75 -3.01 -3.01 -1.80
N HIS A 76 -4.28 -3.24 -1.48
CA HIS A 76 -5.33 -2.25 -1.70
C HIS A 76 -5.25 -1.17 -0.62
N GLY A 77 -4.43 -0.14 -0.86
CA GLY A 77 -4.51 1.10 -0.11
C GLY A 77 -5.94 1.65 -0.10
N THR A 78 -6.27 2.44 0.92
CA THR A 78 -7.58 3.08 1.03
C THR A 78 -7.85 3.90 -0.24
N PRO A 79 -8.88 3.58 -1.05
CA PRO A 79 -9.21 4.41 -2.20
C PRO A 79 -9.50 5.82 -1.68
N VAL A 80 -8.84 6.81 -2.29
CA VAL A 80 -9.06 8.22 -1.97
C VAL A 80 -10.42 8.62 -2.54
N THR A 81 -11.45 8.43 -1.73
CA THR A 81 -12.81 8.91 -1.95
C THR A 81 -12.99 10.23 -1.20
N VAL A 82 -13.99 11.03 -1.55
CA VAL A 82 -14.21 12.34 -0.90
C VAL A 82 -14.41 12.19 0.62
N GLU A 83 -14.99 11.08 1.06
CA GLU A 83 -15.24 10.76 2.47
C GLU A 83 -13.96 10.33 3.21
N THR A 84 -13.03 9.62 2.55
CA THR A 84 -11.74 9.23 3.13
C THR A 84 -10.69 10.34 3.06
N PHE A 85 -10.82 11.25 2.08
CA PHE A 85 -9.92 12.38 1.90
C PHE A 85 -10.12 13.49 2.94
N GLY A 86 -11.34 13.74 3.40
CA GLY A 86 -11.64 14.80 4.39
C GLY A 86 -10.82 14.67 5.68
N PRO A 87 -10.93 13.54 6.41
CA PRO A 87 -10.15 13.31 7.63
C PRO A 87 -8.64 13.34 7.40
N TRP A 88 -8.17 12.79 6.26
CA TRP A 88 -6.76 12.82 5.90
C TRP A 88 -6.26 14.24 5.64
N ARG A 89 -7.02 15.05 4.89
CA ARG A 89 -6.70 16.45 4.60
C ARG A 89 -6.63 17.27 5.88
N ASP A 90 -7.57 17.06 6.80
CA ASP A 90 -7.60 17.80 8.06
C ASP A 90 -6.43 17.40 8.97
N GLN A 91 -5.96 16.14 8.90
CA GLN A 91 -4.72 15.72 9.55
C GLN A 91 -3.47 16.29 8.87
N PHE A 92 -3.44 16.32 7.54
CA PHE A 92 -2.33 16.87 6.77
C PHE A 92 -2.17 18.38 6.97
N MET A 93 -3.28 19.13 6.97
CA MET A 93 -3.24 20.59 7.22
C MET A 93 -2.74 20.90 8.62
N ARG A 94 -3.16 20.11 9.63
CA ARG A 94 -2.67 20.21 11.00
C ARG A 94 -1.16 19.90 11.10
N GLU A 95 -0.68 18.86 10.40
CA GLU A 95 0.76 18.54 10.36
C GLU A 95 1.57 19.66 9.70
N MET A 96 1.09 20.26 8.61
CA MET A 96 1.72 21.40 7.95
C MET A 96 1.71 22.68 8.80
N GLU A 97 0.64 22.92 9.56
CA GLU A 97 0.56 24.04 10.49
C GLU A 97 1.51 23.85 11.68
N GLU A 98 1.62 22.62 12.21
CA GLU A 98 2.59 22.28 13.26
C GLU A 98 4.04 22.45 12.76
N GLU A 99 4.33 22.05 11.52
CA GLU A 99 5.66 22.24 10.92
C GLU A 99 5.97 23.74 10.71
N LYS A 100 5.00 24.53 10.25
CA LYS A 100 5.16 25.99 10.12
C LYS A 100 5.37 26.66 11.47
N MET A 101 4.58 26.31 12.48
CA MET A 101 4.74 26.85 13.83
C MET A 101 6.11 26.52 14.39
N LYS A 102 6.60 25.30 14.18
CA LYS A 102 7.96 24.90 14.58
C LYS A 102 9.04 25.66 13.81
N ALA A 103 8.85 25.87 12.51
CA ALA A 103 9.78 26.66 11.70
C ALA A 103 9.82 28.13 12.13
N GLU A 104 8.68 28.74 12.46
CA GLU A 104 8.59 30.10 13.00
C GLU A 104 9.20 30.19 14.40
N GLU A 105 9.03 29.18 15.24
CA GLU A 105 9.69 29.10 16.55
C GLU A 105 11.22 28.95 16.44
N ASP A 106 11.69 28.14 15.49
CA ASP A 106 13.11 27.96 15.19
C ASP A 106 13.72 29.23 14.57
N GLU A 107 12.99 29.94 13.69
CA GLU A 107 13.38 31.23 13.13
C GLU A 107 13.39 32.32 14.21
N ALA A 108 12.37 32.39 15.07
CA ALA A 108 12.35 33.32 16.20
C ALA A 108 13.44 33.02 17.23
N ALA A 109 13.79 31.74 17.44
CA ALA A 109 14.91 31.34 18.29
C ALA A 109 16.26 31.69 17.65
N ALA A 110 16.40 31.53 16.33
CA ALA A 110 17.57 31.94 15.57
C ALA A 110 17.72 33.47 15.57
N GLU A 111 16.63 34.22 15.43
CA GLU A 111 16.63 35.69 15.47
C GLU A 111 16.92 36.22 16.88
N LYS A 112 16.37 35.62 17.94
CA LYS A 112 16.73 35.94 19.34
C LYS A 112 18.20 35.63 19.66
N LYS A 113 18.80 34.62 19.02
CA LYS A 113 20.24 34.34 19.11
C LYS A 113 21.07 35.32 18.28
N ARG A 114 20.60 35.71 17.09
CA ARG A 114 21.24 36.68 16.18
C ARG A 114 21.22 38.11 16.74
N ASN A 115 20.14 38.49 17.42
CA ASN A 115 19.94 39.83 18.01
C ASN A 115 20.51 39.95 19.44
N ARG A 116 21.18 38.93 19.96
CA ARG A 116 21.90 39.02 21.24
C ARG A 116 23.22 39.79 21.02
N GLY A 117 23.13 41.10 20.80
CA GLY A 117 24.27 42.02 20.74
C GLY A 117 24.35 42.99 19.56
N LYS A 118 23.38 43.01 18.63
CA LYS A 118 23.30 43.99 17.54
C LYS A 118 21.89 44.60 17.52
N GLU A 119 21.81 45.93 17.43
CA GLU A 119 20.55 46.65 17.26
C GLU A 119 19.80 46.07 16.05
N ALA A 120 18.56 45.66 16.28
CA ALA A 120 17.77 44.89 15.33
C ALA A 120 17.32 45.79 14.17
N VAL A 121 18.16 45.92 13.14
CA VAL A 121 17.72 46.42 11.83
C VAL A 121 16.92 45.30 11.18
N VAL A 122 15.59 45.40 11.24
CA VAL A 122 14.67 44.50 10.55
C VAL A 122 14.78 44.78 9.05
N LEU A 123 15.61 43.99 8.35
CA LEU A 123 15.67 44.00 6.90
C LEU A 123 14.37 43.38 6.37
N LEU A 124 13.52 44.22 5.76
CA LEU A 124 12.28 43.77 5.13
C LEU A 124 12.60 42.83 3.97
N THR A 125 11.83 41.76 3.83
CA THR A 125 11.98 40.83 2.71
C THR A 125 11.61 41.52 1.39
N GLY A 126 12.16 41.03 0.27
CA GLY A 126 11.89 41.61 -1.06
C GLY A 126 10.40 41.69 -1.42
N ARG A 127 9.58 40.73 -0.95
CA ARG A 127 8.12 40.76 -1.09
C ARG A 127 7.48 41.89 -0.29
N GLN A 128 7.93 42.10 0.95
CA GLN A 128 7.44 43.18 1.81
C GLN A 128 7.87 44.56 1.31
N LEU A 129 9.06 44.68 0.72
CA LEU A 129 9.53 45.92 0.06
C LEU A 129 8.67 46.29 -1.15
N TRP A 130 8.24 45.28 -1.93
CA TRP A 130 7.36 45.47 -3.08
C TRP A 130 5.92 45.84 -2.67
N GLU A 131 5.34 45.11 -1.71
CA GLU A 131 4.00 45.41 -1.17
C GLU A 131 3.92 46.81 -0.51
N ARG A 132 5.03 47.30 0.04
CA ARG A 132 5.14 48.64 0.66
C ARG A 132 5.57 49.74 -0.32
N GLY A 133 5.80 49.41 -1.60
CA GLY A 133 6.11 50.37 -2.67
C GLY A 133 7.48 51.03 -2.58
N LEU A 134 8.42 50.46 -1.81
CA LEU A 134 9.76 50.99 -1.58
C LEU A 134 10.79 50.49 -2.59
N ALA A 135 10.41 49.55 -3.47
CA ALA A 135 11.29 48.88 -4.43
C ALA A 135 11.84 49.78 -5.56
N GLY A 136 11.39 51.04 -5.69
CA GLY A 136 11.73 51.91 -6.83
C GLY A 136 12.21 53.31 -6.47
N LYS A 137 12.63 53.56 -5.22
CA LYS A 137 13.10 54.88 -4.75
C LYS A 137 14.61 55.00 -4.52
N VAL A 138 15.38 53.98 -4.88
CA VAL A 138 16.85 54.02 -4.83
C VAL A 138 17.30 54.38 -6.24
N GLU A 139 17.60 55.66 -6.48
CA GLU A 139 18.33 56.07 -7.68
C GLU A 139 19.75 55.50 -7.58
N GLU A 140 20.20 54.84 -8.65
CA GLU A 140 21.52 54.24 -8.80
C GLU A 140 22.60 55.33 -8.77
N GLU A 141 23.16 55.61 -7.60
CA GLU A 141 24.52 56.14 -7.48
C GLU A 141 25.40 55.03 -6.91
N GLU A 142 26.26 54.47 -7.76
CA GLU A 142 27.39 53.63 -7.34
C GLU A 142 28.31 54.49 -6.47
N ASP A 143 28.24 54.33 -5.14
CA ASP A 143 29.38 54.46 -4.22
C ASP A 143 28.95 54.11 -2.76
N ASP A 144 29.69 53.18 -2.15
CA ASP A 144 29.68 52.72 -0.74
C ASP A 144 28.35 52.19 -0.12
N ASP A 145 28.35 50.88 0.19
CA ASP A 145 27.33 50.08 0.92
C ASP A 145 26.83 50.68 2.27
N GLU A 146 27.44 51.76 2.76
CA GLU A 146 27.09 52.46 4.00
C GLU A 146 25.99 53.53 3.77
N ASP A 147 25.93 54.17 2.62
CA ASP A 147 24.97 55.25 2.33
C ASP A 147 23.59 54.71 1.89
N GLU A 148 23.53 53.58 1.18
CA GLU A 148 22.27 52.90 0.83
C GLU A 148 21.46 52.50 2.08
N ARG A 149 22.17 52.02 3.12
CA ARG A 149 21.54 51.61 4.39
C ARG A 149 20.92 52.80 5.11
N LYS A 150 21.58 53.96 5.05
CA LYS A 150 21.11 55.20 5.68
C LYS A 150 19.90 55.76 4.96
N ALA A 151 19.87 55.73 3.62
CA ALA A 151 18.72 56.15 2.82
C ALA A 151 17.47 55.27 3.05
N VAL A 152 17.65 53.95 3.15
CA VAL A 152 16.55 53.02 3.46
C VAL A 152 16.03 53.24 4.89
N MET A 153 16.91 53.47 5.87
CA MET A 153 16.50 53.78 7.24
C MET A 153 15.75 55.12 7.34
N GLU A 154 16.22 56.17 6.66
CA GLU A 154 15.56 57.48 6.66
C GLU A 154 14.19 57.43 5.97
N GLY A 155 14.04 56.59 4.93
CA GLY A 155 12.75 56.32 4.29
C GLY A 155 11.75 55.58 5.19
N VAL A 156 12.22 54.63 5.99
CA VAL A 156 11.41 53.90 6.98
C VAL A 156 10.99 54.80 8.13
N GLU A 157 11.87 55.70 8.58
CA GLU A 157 11.61 56.64 9.68
C GLU A 157 10.61 57.75 9.27
N LYS A 158 10.69 58.28 8.04
CA LYS A 158 9.72 59.24 7.48
C LYS A 158 8.29 58.66 7.31
N MET A 159 8.15 57.33 7.31
CA MET A 159 6.86 56.62 7.25
C MET A 159 6.26 56.31 8.62
N LYS A 160 6.98 56.57 9.72
CA LYS A 160 6.41 56.60 11.09
C LYS A 160 5.91 58.01 11.40
N VAL A 161 4.79 58.39 10.80
CA VAL A 161 3.88 59.44 11.28
C VAL A 161 2.50 58.83 11.42
#